data_AF-A0A8J5QU51-F1
#
_entry.id   AF-A0A8J5QU51-F1
#
_cell.length_a   1.000
_cell.length_b   1.000
_cell.length_c   1.000
_cell.angle_alpha   90.00
_cell.angle_beta   90.00
_cell.angle_gamma   90.00
#
_symmetry.space_group_name_H-M   'P 1'
#
loop_
_entity.id
_entity.type
_entity.pdbx_description
1 polymer ?
#
loop_
_entity_poly.entity_id
_entity_poly.type
_entity_poly.pdbx_seq_one_letter_code
_entity_poly.pdbx_strand_id
1 'polypeptide(L)'
;MDCKMEPSDIPEKLNCKDWPLLFKNFDKMLTRTKHFTPLTSGSTPLHRTLSEYVKSGCINLDKPSNPSSHEVVAWIKRILKVEKTGHSGTLDPKVSGCLIVCIDRATRLAKSQQSAGKEYIAVFKLHSAIEDTQKISQALERLRGALFQRPPLISAVKRQLRVRTVYDSWFLDYDKERNIGIFRVKCEAGSYVRTICVHLGLFLGTGAQMQELRRNRSGVQSEEDNMVTMHDILDAQWLYENHGDESYLRRVIKPLEALLVNHKRIIMKDSAVNAICYGAKIMLPGVLMYDDGIELNQEIVIVTTKGEAVALAIALMTSPTMSACDHGVVAKIKRVIMERDAYPRKWGLGPKASMKKRMIVEGKLDKHGKPNENTPADWLSGYADYSQAPQQTVPKTEANGVKETGQKRKREESESGNTQEGEEKEKEEEQRRSSGIILY
;
A
#
# COMPACT_ATOMS: atom_id res chain seq x y z
N MET A 1 1.09 -50.70 -8.94
CA MET A 1 0.02 -50.29 -8.01
C MET A 1 -0.89 -49.38 -8.81
N ASP A 2 -2.09 -49.87 -9.14
CA ASP A 2 -3.08 -49.09 -9.89
C ASP A 2 -3.61 -47.96 -9.02
N CYS A 3 -3.29 -46.73 -9.38
CA CYS A 3 -3.78 -45.53 -8.71
C CYS A 3 -5.16 -45.20 -9.30
N LYS A 4 -6.23 -45.73 -8.71
CA LYS A 4 -7.61 -45.36 -9.03
C LYS A 4 -8.16 -44.47 -7.92
N MET A 5 -8.77 -43.35 -8.29
CA MET A 5 -9.58 -42.54 -7.38
C MET A 5 -10.94 -43.22 -7.21
N GLU A 6 -11.30 -43.53 -5.96
CA GLU A 6 -12.63 -43.95 -5.57
C GLU A 6 -13.55 -42.71 -5.49
N PRO A 7 -14.75 -42.73 -6.09
CA PRO A 7 -15.73 -41.67 -5.89
C PRO A 7 -16.23 -41.69 -4.44
N SER A 8 -16.20 -40.52 -3.78
CA SER A 8 -16.71 -40.32 -2.42
C SER A 8 -17.86 -39.33 -2.45
N ASP A 9 -19.00 -39.72 -1.90
CA ASP A 9 -20.18 -38.85 -1.71
C ASP A 9 -20.05 -37.92 -0.48
N ILE A 10 -18.91 -37.95 0.21
CA ILE A 10 -18.64 -37.06 1.33
C ILE A 10 -18.27 -35.68 0.75
N PRO A 11 -19.07 -34.63 0.95
CA PRO A 11 -18.66 -33.29 0.55
C PRO A 11 -17.41 -32.94 1.33
N GLU A 12 -16.26 -32.86 0.64
CA GLU A 12 -15.03 -32.34 1.23
C GLU A 12 -15.34 -30.94 1.77
N LYS A 13 -15.34 -30.80 3.10
CA LYS A 13 -15.38 -29.48 3.73
C LYS A 13 -14.05 -28.81 3.44
N LEU A 14 -14.00 -28.03 2.36
CA LEU A 14 -12.91 -27.12 2.04
C LEU A 14 -12.56 -26.32 3.30
N ASN A 15 -11.38 -26.56 3.86
CA ASN A 15 -10.93 -25.86 5.04
C ASN A 15 -10.39 -24.48 4.61
N CYS A 16 -11.10 -23.41 4.97
CA CYS A 16 -10.76 -22.04 4.57
C CYS A 16 -9.40 -21.54 5.10
N LYS A 17 -8.74 -22.29 5.99
CA LYS A 17 -7.37 -22.02 6.45
C LYS A 17 -6.32 -22.20 5.35
N ASP A 18 -6.59 -23.10 4.41
CA ASP A 18 -5.66 -23.45 3.33
C ASP A 18 -5.84 -22.53 2.12
N TRP A 19 -6.83 -21.64 2.15
CA TRP A 19 -7.07 -20.69 1.08
C TRP A 19 -5.97 -19.63 1.04
N PRO A 20 -5.40 -19.35 -0.14
CA PRO A 20 -4.20 -18.53 -0.26
C PRO A 20 -4.51 -17.03 -0.13
N LEU A 21 -3.48 -16.25 0.21
CA LEU A 21 -3.46 -14.79 0.12
C LEU A 21 -4.63 -14.12 0.89
N LEU A 22 -5.40 -13.25 0.23
CA LEU A 22 -6.48 -12.47 0.83
C LEU A 22 -7.72 -13.30 1.15
N PHE A 23 -7.77 -14.58 0.79
CA PHE A 23 -8.85 -15.48 1.18
C PHE A 23 -8.56 -16.36 2.38
N LYS A 24 -7.36 -16.27 2.95
CA LYS A 24 -7.05 -16.99 4.18
C LYS A 24 -8.05 -16.63 5.29
N ASN A 25 -8.64 -17.62 5.96
CA ASN A 25 -9.65 -17.40 7.01
C ASN A 25 -10.88 -16.59 6.54
N PHE A 26 -11.34 -16.80 5.31
CA PHE A 26 -12.55 -16.15 4.78
C PHE A 26 -13.81 -16.45 5.59
N ASP A 27 -13.88 -17.64 6.19
CA ASP A 27 -14.96 -18.12 7.07
C ASP A 27 -15.16 -17.25 8.32
N LYS A 28 -14.11 -16.58 8.79
CA LYS A 28 -14.16 -15.71 9.99
C LYS A 28 -14.73 -14.33 9.71
N MET A 29 -15.02 -13.99 8.46
CA MET A 29 -15.53 -12.67 8.09
C MET A 29 -17.02 -12.54 8.40
N LEU A 30 -17.42 -11.33 8.79
CA LEU A 30 -18.82 -10.99 9.03
C LEU A 30 -19.54 -10.82 7.70
N THR A 31 -20.69 -11.47 7.56
CA THR A 31 -21.50 -11.42 6.33
C THR A 31 -22.59 -10.37 6.43
N ARG A 32 -22.56 -9.37 5.53
CA ARG A 32 -23.63 -8.36 5.44
C ARG A 32 -24.78 -8.82 4.56
N THR A 33 -24.46 -9.44 3.43
CA THR A 33 -25.43 -9.98 2.49
C THR A 33 -24.82 -11.17 1.75
N LYS A 34 -25.63 -12.22 1.57
CA LYS A 34 -25.22 -13.41 0.81
C LYS A 34 -25.56 -13.29 -0.68
N HIS A 35 -26.40 -12.32 -1.04
CA HIS A 35 -26.91 -12.20 -2.40
C HIS A 35 -26.06 -11.23 -3.23
N PHE A 36 -25.48 -11.77 -4.30
CA PHE A 36 -24.83 -11.00 -5.36
C PHE A 36 -24.90 -11.78 -6.68
N THR A 37 -24.72 -11.08 -7.79
CA THR A 37 -24.60 -11.71 -9.11
C THR A 37 -23.11 -11.75 -9.47
N PRO A 38 -22.48 -12.94 -9.50
CA PRO A 38 -21.08 -13.06 -9.90
C PRO A 38 -20.92 -12.64 -11.36
N LEU A 39 -19.83 -11.94 -11.66
CA LEU A 39 -19.45 -11.58 -13.02
C LEU A 39 -18.32 -12.49 -13.49
N THR A 40 -18.30 -12.80 -14.78
CA THR A 40 -17.25 -13.63 -15.40
C THR A 40 -15.91 -12.90 -15.56
N SER A 41 -15.88 -11.58 -15.36
CA SER A 41 -14.68 -10.76 -15.46
C SER A 41 -13.72 -10.95 -14.29
N GLY A 42 -12.42 -10.79 -14.52
CA GLY A 42 -11.38 -10.97 -13.51
C GLY A 42 -10.99 -12.43 -13.30
N SER A 43 -9.98 -12.67 -12.46
CA SER A 43 -9.50 -14.02 -12.15
C SER A 43 -8.95 -14.06 -10.72
N THR A 44 -8.97 -15.24 -10.10
CA THR A 44 -8.31 -15.39 -8.80
C THR A 44 -6.80 -15.13 -8.94
N PRO A 45 -6.12 -14.55 -7.95
CA PRO A 45 -4.73 -14.11 -8.11
C PRO A 45 -3.74 -15.17 -8.61
N LEU A 46 -3.91 -16.42 -8.21
CA LEU A 46 -3.04 -17.54 -8.61
C LEU A 46 -3.35 -18.09 -10.00
N HIS A 47 -4.61 -17.98 -10.46
CA HIS A 47 -5.06 -18.48 -11.75
C HIS A 47 -5.13 -17.39 -12.82
N ARG A 48 -4.43 -16.27 -12.63
CA ARG A 48 -4.24 -15.27 -13.70
C ARG A 48 -3.47 -15.89 -14.86
N THR A 49 -3.78 -15.44 -16.08
CA THR A 49 -2.92 -15.67 -17.24
C THR A 49 -1.51 -15.17 -16.93
N LEU A 50 -0.47 -15.77 -17.51
CA LEU A 50 0.91 -15.42 -17.15
C LEU A 50 1.19 -13.92 -17.33
N SER A 51 0.73 -13.33 -18.44
CA SER A 51 0.89 -11.89 -18.70
C SER A 51 0.28 -11.04 -17.59
N GLU A 52 -0.95 -11.35 -17.14
CA GLU A 52 -1.60 -10.62 -16.06
C GLU A 52 -0.98 -10.88 -14.68
N TYR A 53 -0.49 -12.11 -14.48
CA TYR A 53 0.19 -12.54 -13.27
C TYR A 53 1.48 -11.73 -13.08
N VAL A 54 2.33 -11.65 -14.10
CA VAL A 54 3.56 -10.85 -14.11
C VAL A 54 3.24 -9.36 -13.94
N LYS A 55 2.29 -8.82 -14.70
CA LYS A 55 1.86 -7.41 -14.61
C LYS A 55 1.31 -7.02 -13.23
N SER A 56 0.80 -7.99 -12.48
CA SER A 56 0.27 -7.81 -11.13
C SER A 56 1.18 -8.43 -10.08
N GLY A 57 2.47 -8.60 -10.42
CA GLY A 57 3.44 -9.36 -9.64
C GLY A 57 4.31 -8.51 -8.72
N CYS A 58 4.81 -9.13 -7.67
CA CYS A 58 5.91 -8.65 -6.87
C CYS A 58 6.92 -9.77 -6.62
N ILE A 59 8.19 -9.42 -6.44
CA ILE A 59 9.28 -10.35 -6.20
C ILE A 59 9.88 -10.01 -4.83
N ASN A 60 10.05 -11.03 -3.99
CA ASN A 60 10.83 -10.91 -2.76
C ASN A 60 12.30 -11.19 -3.09
N LEU A 61 13.05 -10.17 -3.46
CA LEU A 61 14.42 -10.34 -3.95
C LEU A 61 15.42 -10.36 -2.78
N ASP A 62 16.36 -11.30 -2.78
CA ASP A 62 17.63 -11.16 -2.05
C ASP A 62 18.57 -10.28 -2.88
N LYS A 63 18.58 -8.97 -2.56
CA LYS A 63 19.45 -8.02 -3.25
C LYS A 63 20.91 -8.41 -2.97
N PRO A 64 21.77 -8.56 -4.00
CA PRO A 64 23.19 -8.77 -3.77
C PRO A 64 23.85 -7.50 -3.20
N SER A 65 24.96 -7.68 -2.50
CA SER A 65 25.84 -6.58 -2.11
C SER A 65 26.57 -6.02 -3.33
N ASN A 66 26.86 -4.72 -3.32
CA ASN A 66 27.52 -3.89 -4.34
C ASN A 66 26.60 -3.06 -5.25
N PRO A 67 25.70 -3.61 -6.09
CA PRO A 67 24.91 -2.76 -6.97
C PRO A 67 23.88 -1.95 -6.15
N SER A 68 23.56 -0.75 -6.62
CA SER A 68 22.49 0.03 -6.02
C SER A 68 21.13 -0.66 -6.23
N SER A 69 20.16 -0.34 -5.38
CA SER A 69 18.80 -0.88 -5.54
C SER A 69 18.16 -0.48 -6.88
N HIS A 70 18.49 0.69 -7.42
CA HIS A 70 17.94 1.17 -8.69
C HIS A 70 18.51 0.39 -9.88
N GLU A 71 19.81 0.08 -9.88
CA GLU A 71 20.43 -0.75 -10.92
C GLU A 71 19.85 -2.17 -10.94
N VAL A 72 19.72 -2.78 -9.77
CA VAL A 72 19.10 -4.11 -9.62
C VAL A 72 17.68 -4.14 -10.20
N VAL A 73 16.86 -3.15 -9.86
CA VAL A 73 15.47 -3.05 -10.33
C VAL A 73 15.40 -2.76 -11.84
N ALA A 74 16.37 -2.03 -12.39
CA ALA A 74 16.49 -1.80 -13.83
C ALA A 74 16.89 -3.08 -14.59
N TRP A 75 17.79 -3.90 -14.03
CA TRP A 75 18.14 -5.20 -14.61
C TRP A 75 16.96 -6.16 -14.58
N ILE A 76 16.20 -6.24 -13.48
CA ILE A 76 14.98 -7.07 -13.41
C ILE A 76 13.95 -6.62 -14.45
N LYS A 77 13.77 -5.31 -14.64
CA LYS A 77 12.89 -4.78 -15.70
C LYS A 77 13.30 -5.29 -17.08
N ARG A 78 14.61 -5.26 -17.37
CA ARG A 78 15.18 -5.72 -18.65
C ARG A 78 15.05 -7.24 -18.83
N ILE A 79 15.32 -8.02 -17.78
CA ILE A 79 15.20 -9.48 -17.80
C ILE A 79 13.75 -9.88 -18.10
N LEU A 80 12.79 -9.36 -17.33
CA LEU A 80 11.38 -9.73 -17.47
C LEU A 80 10.66 -9.06 -18.65
N LYS A 81 11.32 -8.13 -19.35
CA LYS A 81 10.75 -7.38 -20.50
C LYS A 81 9.43 -6.68 -20.13
N VAL A 82 9.38 -6.07 -18.95
CA VAL A 82 8.20 -5.37 -18.40
C VAL A 82 8.33 -3.86 -18.52
N GLU A 83 7.20 -3.16 -18.44
CA GLU A 83 7.14 -1.71 -18.68
C GLU A 83 7.66 -0.91 -17.49
N LYS A 84 7.34 -1.33 -16.27
CA LYS A 84 7.63 -0.57 -15.07
C LYS A 84 8.00 -1.48 -13.91
N THR A 85 9.03 -1.07 -13.18
CA THR A 85 9.39 -1.68 -11.90
C THR A 85 9.55 -0.60 -10.83
N GLY A 86 9.41 -1.00 -9.57
CA GLY A 86 9.63 -0.16 -8.40
C GLY A 86 9.99 -1.03 -7.20
N HIS A 87 10.42 -0.44 -6.07
CA HIS A 87 10.85 -1.23 -4.92
C HIS A 87 10.42 -0.68 -3.54
N SER A 88 10.45 -1.54 -2.52
CA SER A 88 9.98 -1.28 -1.14
C SER A 88 10.88 -0.39 -0.27
N GLY A 89 11.83 0.32 -0.87
CA GLY A 89 12.77 1.20 -0.17
C GLY A 89 14.21 0.83 -0.44
N THR A 90 15.01 1.85 -0.71
CA THR A 90 16.40 1.76 -1.14
C THR A 90 17.25 1.09 -0.06
N LEU A 91 17.96 0.04 -0.44
CA LEU A 91 19.13 -0.47 0.27
C LEU A 91 20.38 0.21 -0.29
N ASP A 92 21.28 0.64 0.60
CA ASP A 92 22.60 1.13 0.21
C ASP A 92 23.33 0.06 -0.63
N PRO A 93 24.26 0.44 -1.52
CA PRO A 93 25.01 -0.46 -2.38
C PRO A 93 25.51 -1.74 -1.68
N LYS A 94 26.19 -1.59 -0.52
CA LYS A 94 26.78 -2.68 0.25
C LYS A 94 25.79 -3.52 1.09
N VAL A 95 24.51 -3.17 1.07
CA VAL A 95 23.47 -3.81 1.90
C VAL A 95 22.76 -4.87 1.08
N SER A 96 22.66 -6.08 1.64
CA SER A 96 21.98 -7.23 1.02
C SER A 96 20.61 -7.51 1.64
N GLY A 97 19.90 -8.51 1.12
CA GLY A 97 18.66 -9.01 1.68
C GLY A 97 17.41 -8.46 1.02
N CYS A 98 16.31 -8.55 1.75
CA CYS A 98 14.95 -8.34 1.28
C CYS A 98 14.74 -7.01 0.56
N LEU A 99 14.53 -7.05 -0.75
CA LEU A 99 14.09 -5.94 -1.58
C LEU A 99 12.84 -6.39 -2.32
N ILE A 100 11.67 -5.89 -1.92
CA ILE A 100 10.45 -6.21 -2.66
C ILE A 100 10.46 -5.39 -3.95
N VAL A 101 10.48 -6.07 -5.09
CA VAL A 101 10.40 -5.46 -6.41
C VAL A 101 8.97 -5.62 -6.92
N CYS A 102 8.28 -4.50 -7.13
CA CYS A 102 6.95 -4.46 -7.71
C CYS A 102 7.03 -4.33 -9.23
N ILE A 103 6.20 -5.08 -9.95
CA ILE A 103 6.12 -5.08 -11.42
C ILE A 103 4.83 -4.39 -11.87
N ASP A 104 4.91 -3.56 -12.90
CA ASP A 104 3.80 -2.86 -13.58
C ASP A 104 2.73 -2.33 -12.62
N ARG A 105 1.57 -3.00 -12.54
CA ARG A 105 0.42 -2.59 -11.72
C ARG A 105 0.78 -2.58 -10.24
N ALA A 106 1.58 -3.53 -9.78
CA ALA A 106 2.02 -3.62 -8.39
C ALA A 106 2.88 -2.41 -7.97
N THR A 107 3.47 -1.66 -8.90
CA THR A 107 4.23 -0.43 -8.57
C THR A 107 3.34 0.63 -7.89
N ARG A 108 2.01 0.52 -8.04
CA ARG A 108 1.04 1.36 -7.31
C ARG A 108 1.15 1.18 -5.79
N LEU A 109 1.70 0.06 -5.31
CA LEU A 109 1.93 -0.28 -3.90
C LEU A 109 3.34 0.05 -3.41
N ALA A 110 4.29 0.44 -4.27
CA ALA A 110 5.67 0.69 -3.86
C ALA A 110 5.77 1.71 -2.71
N LYS A 111 4.96 2.78 -2.75
CA LYS A 111 4.91 3.82 -1.70
C LYS A 111 4.46 3.26 -0.34
N SER A 112 3.46 2.38 -0.30
CA SER A 112 3.04 1.79 0.98
C SER A 112 4.10 0.85 1.53
N GLN A 113 4.77 0.09 0.65
CA GLN A 113 5.88 -0.78 1.04
C GLN A 113 7.09 0.01 1.54
N GLN A 114 7.38 1.20 0.98
CA GLN A 114 8.45 2.08 1.46
C GLN A 114 8.23 2.55 2.90
N SER A 115 6.99 2.90 3.24
CA SER A 115 6.62 3.36 4.59
C SER A 115 6.49 2.24 5.62
N ALA A 116 6.41 0.98 5.20
CA ALA A 116 6.27 -0.15 6.12
C ALA A 116 7.52 -0.32 7.01
N GLY A 117 7.34 -0.84 8.23
CA GLY A 117 8.43 -1.16 9.14
C GLY A 117 9.45 -2.13 8.52
N LYS A 118 10.71 -2.00 8.92
CA LYS A 118 11.83 -2.76 8.39
C LYS A 118 12.57 -3.45 9.52
N GLU A 119 13.26 -4.53 9.18
CA GLU A 119 14.06 -5.28 10.12
C GLU A 119 15.42 -5.60 9.49
N TYR A 120 16.46 -5.53 10.31
CA TYR A 120 17.84 -5.71 9.86
C TYR A 120 18.62 -6.57 10.83
N ILE A 121 19.62 -7.25 10.27
CA ILE A 121 20.74 -7.84 11.00
C ILE A 121 21.96 -6.97 10.68
N ALA A 122 22.55 -6.39 11.71
CA ALA A 122 23.62 -5.43 11.60
C ALA A 122 24.88 -5.94 12.29
N VAL A 123 26.00 -5.82 11.60
CA VAL A 123 27.32 -6.09 12.15
C VAL A 123 27.97 -4.75 12.47
N PHE A 124 28.32 -4.53 13.72
CA PHE A 124 29.04 -3.34 14.17
C PHE A 124 30.46 -3.71 14.57
N LYS A 125 31.38 -2.77 14.38
CA LYS A 125 32.76 -2.85 14.87
C LYS A 125 33.01 -1.72 15.85
N LEU A 126 33.40 -2.05 17.07
CA LEU A 126 33.85 -1.09 18.06
C LEU A 126 35.30 -0.71 17.78
N HIS A 127 35.69 0.54 18.08
CA HIS A 127 37.07 0.96 17.86
C HIS A 127 38.05 0.43 18.92
N SER A 128 37.52 0.06 20.08
CA SER A 128 38.26 -0.57 21.18
C SER A 128 37.46 -1.74 21.76
N ALA A 129 38.16 -2.70 22.34
CA ALA A 129 37.55 -3.84 23.03
C ALA A 129 36.80 -3.38 24.29
N ILE A 130 35.79 -4.15 24.66
CA ILE A 130 35.04 -3.94 25.89
C ILE A 130 35.12 -5.21 26.74
N GLU A 131 35.33 -5.01 28.04
CA GLU A 131 35.50 -6.13 28.97
C GLU A 131 34.18 -6.87 29.21
N ASP A 132 33.09 -6.11 29.42
CA ASP A 132 31.76 -6.62 29.78
C ASP A 132 30.74 -6.44 28.65
N THR A 133 30.42 -7.53 27.97
CA THR A 133 29.45 -7.58 26.86
C THR A 133 28.03 -7.20 27.28
N GLN A 134 27.67 -7.27 28.57
CA GLN A 134 26.35 -6.85 29.04
C GLN A 134 26.11 -5.35 28.79
N LYS A 135 27.18 -4.53 28.79
CA LYS A 135 27.08 -3.10 28.47
C LYS A 135 26.57 -2.86 27.05
N ILE A 136 26.87 -3.75 26.10
CA ILE A 136 26.34 -3.67 24.71
C ILE A 136 24.82 -3.86 24.74
N SER A 137 24.34 -4.87 25.45
CA SER A 137 22.89 -5.15 25.57
C SER A 137 22.16 -3.98 26.23
N GLN A 138 22.72 -3.41 27.31
CA GLN A 138 22.15 -2.24 27.99
C GLN A 138 22.14 -1.01 27.08
N ALA A 139 23.19 -0.77 26.29
CA ALA A 139 23.25 0.34 25.35
C ALA A 139 22.25 0.18 24.20
N LEU A 140 22.06 -1.05 23.70
CA LEU A 140 21.04 -1.37 22.69
C LEU A 140 19.61 -1.17 23.22
N GLU A 141 19.36 -1.49 24.49
CA GLU A 141 18.06 -1.26 25.13
C GLU A 141 17.77 0.25 25.27
N ARG A 142 18.78 1.06 25.60
CA ARG A 142 18.67 2.53 25.60
C ARG A 142 18.42 3.13 24.23
N LEU A 143 18.77 2.40 23.17
CA LEU A 143 18.52 2.77 21.77
C LEU A 143 17.17 2.28 21.24
N ARG A 144 16.23 1.88 22.12
CA ARG A 144 14.84 1.58 21.75
C ARG A 144 13.95 2.82 21.89
N GLY A 145 12.81 2.77 21.23
CA GLY A 145 11.84 3.86 21.21
C GLY A 145 12.20 4.96 20.23
N ALA A 146 11.71 6.17 20.51
CA ALA A 146 11.87 7.34 19.64
C ALA A 146 13.28 7.92 19.74
N LEU A 147 14.09 7.76 18.68
CA LEU A 147 15.46 8.23 18.62
C LEU A 147 15.61 9.46 17.74
N PHE A 148 16.42 10.41 18.19
CA PHE A 148 16.94 11.46 17.33
C PHE A 148 17.97 10.89 16.36
N GLN A 149 17.78 11.13 15.07
CA GLN A 149 18.72 10.76 14.03
C GLN A 149 18.94 11.93 13.08
N ARG A 150 20.20 12.11 12.67
CA ARG A 150 20.54 12.92 11.50
C ARG A 150 20.99 11.96 10.39
N PRO A 151 20.44 12.07 9.17
CA PRO A 151 20.92 11.30 8.03
C PRO A 151 22.45 11.39 7.86
N PRO A 152 23.10 10.31 7.39
CA PRO A 152 24.52 10.34 7.07
C PRO A 152 24.79 11.28 5.88
N LEU A 153 26.07 11.57 5.63
CA LEU A 153 26.50 12.45 4.54
C LEU A 153 25.98 11.96 3.18
N ILE A 154 26.16 10.67 2.90
CA ILE A 154 25.64 10.02 1.69
C ILE A 154 24.24 9.50 2.02
N SER A 155 23.21 10.23 1.57
CA SER A 155 21.82 9.79 1.70
C SER A 155 20.93 10.39 0.62
N ALA A 156 19.82 9.70 0.31
CA ALA A 156 18.83 10.16 -0.67
C ALA A 156 17.88 11.24 -0.12
N VAL A 157 18.07 11.68 1.13
CA VAL A 157 17.13 12.59 1.83
C VAL A 157 17.92 13.73 2.47
N LYS A 158 17.34 14.93 2.49
CA LYS A 158 17.96 16.11 3.12
C LYS A 158 18.42 15.81 4.55
N ARG A 159 19.66 16.20 4.86
CA ARG A 159 20.31 15.96 6.14
C ARG A 159 19.79 16.93 7.21
N GLN A 160 18.70 16.55 7.87
CA GLN A 160 18.10 17.30 8.99
C GLN A 160 17.84 16.37 10.18
N LEU A 161 17.83 16.93 11.39
CA LEU A 161 17.49 16.17 12.59
C LEU A 161 16.02 15.72 12.52
N ARG A 162 15.78 14.44 12.80
CA ARG A 162 14.45 13.84 12.77
C ARG A 162 14.33 12.76 13.81
N VAL A 163 13.09 12.47 14.22
CA VAL A 163 12.80 11.37 15.14
C VAL A 163 12.44 10.12 14.35
N ARG A 164 13.00 8.97 14.72
CA ARG A 164 12.65 7.66 14.17
C ARG A 164 12.57 6.63 15.28
N THR A 165 11.58 5.76 15.19
CA THR A 165 11.34 4.77 16.25
C THR A 165 12.05 3.45 15.97
N VAL A 166 12.80 2.97 16.94
CA VAL A 166 13.26 1.58 17.03
C VAL A 166 12.24 0.83 17.89
N TYR A 167 11.52 -0.11 17.28
CA TYR A 167 10.49 -0.88 17.96
C TYR A 167 11.11 -1.93 18.90
N ASP A 168 12.15 -2.60 18.41
CA ASP A 168 12.81 -3.66 19.16
C ASP A 168 14.26 -3.88 18.68
N SER A 169 15.09 -4.41 19.55
CA SER A 169 16.49 -4.74 19.27
C SER A 169 16.91 -5.97 20.08
N TRP A 170 17.71 -6.84 19.45
CA TRP A 170 18.25 -8.03 20.08
C TRP A 170 19.75 -8.11 19.83
N PHE A 171 20.52 -8.17 20.91
CA PHE A 171 21.93 -8.50 20.83
C PHE A 171 22.07 -10.00 20.51
N LEU A 172 22.90 -10.34 19.51
CA LEU A 172 23.06 -11.71 19.06
C LEU A 172 24.40 -12.30 19.52
N ASP A 173 25.51 -11.63 19.20
CA ASP A 173 26.85 -12.11 19.52
C ASP A 173 27.90 -10.99 19.49
N TYR A 174 29.05 -11.20 20.13
CA TYR A 174 30.20 -10.31 20.09
C TYR A 174 31.54 -11.06 20.21
N ASP A 175 32.38 -10.87 19.20
CA ASP A 175 33.77 -11.30 19.15
C ASP A 175 34.68 -10.20 19.74
N LYS A 176 35.28 -10.50 20.90
CA LYS A 176 36.18 -9.59 21.63
C LYS A 176 37.53 -9.38 20.94
N GLU A 177 38.03 -10.35 20.18
CA GLU A 177 39.34 -10.23 19.52
C GLU A 177 39.25 -9.29 18.32
N ARG A 178 38.14 -9.37 17.59
CA ARG A 178 37.90 -8.55 16.39
C ARG A 178 37.17 -7.24 16.68
N ASN A 179 36.65 -7.09 17.90
CA ASN A 179 35.76 -6.01 18.33
C ASN A 179 34.49 -5.93 17.47
N ILE A 180 33.99 -7.07 16.99
CA ILE A 180 32.84 -7.15 16.08
C ILE A 180 31.67 -7.78 16.81
N GLY A 181 30.50 -7.14 16.73
CA GLY A 181 29.26 -7.71 17.25
C GLY A 181 28.13 -7.67 16.24
N ILE A 182 27.09 -8.43 16.55
CA ILE A 182 25.92 -8.60 15.72
C ILE A 182 24.68 -8.29 16.55
N PHE A 183 23.77 -7.50 16.00
CA PHE A 183 22.45 -7.30 16.58
C PHE A 183 21.37 -7.30 15.49
N ARG A 184 20.17 -7.70 15.89
CA ARG A 184 18.95 -7.60 15.10
C ARG A 184 18.18 -6.36 15.55
N VAL A 185 17.58 -5.61 14.62
CA VAL A 185 16.81 -4.40 14.93
C VAL A 185 15.57 -4.31 14.08
N LYS A 186 14.44 -4.03 14.73
CA LYS A 186 13.15 -3.72 14.10
C LYS A 186 12.87 -2.23 14.24
N CYS A 187 12.72 -1.52 13.12
CA CYS A 187 12.65 -0.07 13.13
C CYS A 187 11.65 0.50 12.12
N GLU A 188 11.28 1.75 12.35
CA GLU A 188 10.45 2.55 11.46
C GLU A 188 11.18 2.79 10.12
N ALA A 189 10.40 2.93 9.03
CA ALA A 189 10.94 3.29 7.74
C ALA A 189 11.78 4.58 7.78
N GLY A 190 12.95 4.53 7.16
CA GLY A 190 13.90 5.65 7.12
C GLY A 190 14.78 5.79 8.37
N SER A 191 14.75 4.83 9.30
CA SER A 191 15.77 4.71 10.34
C SER A 191 17.11 4.31 9.72
N TYR A 192 18.19 5.03 10.08
CA TYR A 192 19.54 4.70 9.62
C TYR A 192 20.25 3.81 10.64
N VAL A 193 20.36 2.52 10.32
CA VAL A 193 21.08 1.55 11.18
C VAL A 193 22.56 1.91 11.34
N ARG A 194 23.16 2.53 10.32
CA ARG A 194 24.51 3.11 10.41
C ARG A 194 24.64 4.12 11.56
N THR A 195 23.66 5.01 11.71
CA THR A 195 23.62 6.00 12.79
C THR A 195 23.39 5.33 14.15
N ILE A 196 22.57 4.27 14.20
CA ILE A 196 22.38 3.47 15.42
C ILE A 196 23.71 2.85 15.86
N CYS A 197 24.51 2.31 14.94
CA CYS A 197 25.84 1.76 15.26
C CYS A 197 26.76 2.84 15.83
N VAL A 198 26.78 4.05 15.24
CA VAL A 198 27.57 5.16 15.77
C VAL A 198 27.11 5.54 17.19
N HIS A 199 25.80 5.65 17.41
CA HIS A 199 25.26 5.99 18.74
C HIS A 199 25.56 4.91 19.78
N LEU A 200 25.52 3.63 19.40
CA LEU A 200 25.95 2.52 20.26
C LEU A 200 27.38 2.73 20.74
N GLY A 201 28.29 3.06 19.81
CA GLY A 201 29.68 3.37 20.14
C GLY A 201 29.85 4.58 21.06
N LEU A 202 29.03 5.62 20.90
CA LEU A 202 29.04 6.80 21.77
C LEU A 202 28.57 6.46 23.20
N PHE A 203 27.54 5.63 23.34
CA PHE A 203 27.08 5.16 24.66
C PHE A 203 28.10 4.28 25.36
N LEU A 204 28.86 3.47 24.61
CA LEU A 204 29.91 2.61 25.13
C LEU A 204 31.23 3.35 25.41
N GLY A 205 31.40 4.56 24.88
CA GLY A 205 32.63 5.36 25.01
C GLY A 205 33.79 4.91 24.11
N THR A 206 33.68 3.76 23.44
CA THR A 206 34.72 3.24 22.52
C THR A 206 34.62 3.84 21.11
N GLY A 207 33.45 4.38 20.75
CA GLY A 207 33.11 4.60 19.34
C GLY A 207 32.82 3.30 18.60
N ALA A 208 32.08 3.40 17.49
CA ALA A 208 31.68 2.25 16.69
C ALA A 208 31.29 2.66 15.27
N GLN A 209 31.40 1.71 14.36
CA GLN A 209 30.97 1.84 12.97
C GLN A 209 30.19 0.61 12.51
N MET A 210 29.33 0.80 11.52
CA MET A 210 28.62 -0.31 10.86
C MET A 210 29.56 -0.97 9.85
N GLN A 211 29.80 -2.27 10.02
CA GLN A 211 30.65 -3.07 9.14
C GLN A 211 29.82 -3.66 8.00
N GLU A 212 28.71 -4.33 8.32
CA GLU A 212 27.83 -4.99 7.37
C GLU A 212 26.37 -4.85 7.81
N LEU A 213 25.46 -4.97 6.85
CA LEU A 213 24.03 -4.86 7.09
C LEU A 213 23.28 -5.72 6.09
N ARG A 214 22.35 -6.53 6.60
CA ARG A 214 21.39 -7.29 5.81
C ARG A 214 19.97 -6.92 6.25
N ARG A 215 19.09 -6.64 5.29
CA ARG A 215 17.66 -6.46 5.57
C ARG A 215 16.96 -7.80 5.53
N ASN A 216 16.60 -8.37 6.67
CA ASN A 216 15.94 -9.66 6.72
C ASN A 216 14.40 -9.55 6.60
N ARG A 217 13.81 -8.36 6.82
CA ARG A 217 12.37 -8.11 6.60
C ARG A 217 12.07 -6.73 6.02
N SER A 218 11.15 -6.68 5.06
CA SER A 218 10.55 -5.47 4.52
C SER A 218 9.03 -5.52 4.59
N GLY A 219 8.42 -4.85 5.56
CA GLY A 219 6.98 -4.86 5.73
C GLY A 219 6.47 -6.27 6.04
N VAL A 220 5.62 -6.81 5.18
CA VAL A 220 5.02 -8.13 5.36
C VAL A 220 5.93 -9.29 4.93
N GLN A 221 6.94 -9.05 4.09
CA GLN A 221 7.82 -10.10 3.59
C GLN A 221 9.16 -10.13 4.35
N SER A 222 9.60 -11.34 4.68
CA SER A 222 10.89 -11.67 5.27
C SER A 222 11.72 -12.59 4.37
N GLU A 223 12.94 -12.90 4.79
CA GLU A 223 13.82 -13.85 4.08
C GLU A 223 13.31 -15.28 4.02
N GLU A 224 12.44 -15.67 4.95
CA GLU A 224 11.78 -16.98 4.93
C GLU A 224 10.63 -17.05 3.90
N ASP A 225 10.12 -15.89 3.46
CA ASP A 225 8.95 -15.81 2.59
C ASP A 225 9.31 -15.97 1.11
N ASN A 226 9.79 -17.16 0.71
CA ASN A 226 10.18 -17.51 -0.67
C ASN A 226 10.96 -16.38 -1.33
N MET A 227 12.08 -16.03 -0.70
CA MET A 227 13.04 -15.07 -1.22
C MET A 227 13.81 -15.70 -2.38
N VAL A 228 14.07 -14.92 -3.42
CA VAL A 228 14.73 -15.39 -4.64
C VAL A 228 15.88 -14.47 -5.04
N THR A 229 16.85 -15.02 -5.75
CA THR A 229 18.01 -14.27 -6.23
C THR A 229 17.77 -13.71 -7.63
N MET A 230 18.67 -12.86 -8.12
CA MET A 230 18.62 -12.43 -9.52
C MET A 230 18.89 -13.58 -10.50
N HIS A 231 19.65 -14.59 -10.09
CA HIS A 231 19.93 -15.77 -10.91
C HIS A 231 18.63 -16.56 -11.14
N ASP A 232 17.84 -16.78 -10.08
CA ASP A 232 16.54 -17.44 -10.20
C ASP A 232 15.60 -16.73 -11.18
N ILE A 233 15.60 -15.39 -11.20
CA ILE A 233 14.75 -14.61 -12.09
C ILE A 233 15.21 -14.73 -13.55
N LEU A 234 16.53 -14.69 -13.77
CA LEU A 234 17.11 -14.88 -15.09
C LEU A 234 16.80 -16.27 -15.63
N ASP A 235 17.01 -17.30 -14.81
CA ASP A 235 16.79 -18.70 -15.16
C ASP A 235 15.30 -18.99 -15.39
N ALA A 236 14.41 -18.41 -14.57
CA ALA A 236 12.97 -18.53 -14.75
C ALA A 236 12.50 -17.91 -16.07
N GLN A 237 13.03 -16.73 -16.42
CA GLN A 237 12.71 -16.09 -17.71
C GLN A 237 13.25 -16.91 -18.89
N TRP A 238 14.50 -17.40 -18.79
CA TRP A 238 15.10 -18.23 -19.82
C TRP A 238 14.31 -19.53 -20.03
N LEU A 239 13.90 -20.21 -18.96
CA LEU A 239 13.12 -21.44 -19.03
C LEU A 239 11.78 -21.21 -19.76
N TYR A 240 11.10 -20.12 -19.46
CA TYR A 240 9.86 -19.75 -20.16
C TYR A 240 10.10 -19.46 -21.65
N GLU A 241 11.15 -18.72 -21.99
CA GLU A 241 11.43 -18.35 -23.39
C GLU A 241 11.88 -19.53 -24.26
N ASN A 242 12.59 -20.51 -23.69
CA ASN A 242 13.15 -21.63 -24.44
C ASN A 242 12.28 -22.89 -24.40
N HIS A 243 11.53 -23.10 -23.31
CA HIS A 243 10.75 -24.32 -23.09
C HIS A 243 9.26 -24.07 -22.89
N GLY A 244 8.82 -22.81 -22.78
CA GLY A 244 7.40 -22.47 -22.55
C GLY A 244 6.88 -22.82 -21.15
N ASP A 245 7.75 -23.23 -20.23
CA ASP A 245 7.35 -23.60 -18.86
C ASP A 245 7.18 -22.35 -17.98
N GLU A 246 5.94 -22.11 -17.51
CA GLU A 246 5.58 -20.99 -16.66
C GLU A 246 5.88 -21.24 -15.16
N SER A 247 6.15 -22.48 -14.77
CA SER A 247 6.19 -22.92 -13.36
C SER A 247 7.22 -22.13 -12.54
N TYR A 248 8.41 -21.91 -13.10
CA TYR A 248 9.48 -21.19 -12.40
C TYR A 248 9.16 -19.69 -12.30
N LEU A 249 8.62 -19.06 -13.36
CA LEU A 249 8.16 -17.67 -13.30
C LEU A 249 7.08 -17.47 -12.23
N ARG A 250 6.12 -18.40 -12.13
CA ARG A 250 5.06 -18.40 -11.10
C ARG A 250 5.57 -18.69 -9.70
N ARG A 251 6.78 -19.26 -9.56
CA ARG A 251 7.47 -19.43 -8.28
C ARG A 251 8.23 -18.17 -7.87
N VAL A 252 8.95 -17.51 -8.79
CA VAL A 252 9.77 -16.33 -8.47
C VAL A 252 8.93 -15.06 -8.29
N ILE A 253 7.81 -14.95 -9.01
CA ILE A 253 6.87 -13.84 -8.91
C ILE A 253 5.71 -14.26 -8.01
N LYS A 254 5.32 -13.40 -7.08
CA LYS A 254 4.12 -13.54 -6.25
C LYS A 254 3.05 -12.55 -6.72
N PRO A 255 1.75 -12.84 -6.57
CA PRO A 255 0.73 -11.83 -6.80
C PRO A 255 0.85 -10.68 -5.80
N LEU A 256 0.54 -9.46 -6.24
CA LEU A 256 0.58 -8.25 -5.40
C LEU A 256 -0.26 -8.36 -4.12
N GLU A 257 -1.27 -9.24 -4.11
CA GLU A 257 -2.09 -9.56 -2.96
C GLU A 257 -1.26 -10.08 -1.77
N ALA A 258 -0.12 -10.71 -2.03
CA ALA A 258 0.81 -11.16 -1.00
C ALA A 258 1.33 -9.99 -0.13
N LEU A 259 1.33 -8.77 -0.65
CA LEU A 259 1.76 -7.57 0.07
C LEU A 259 0.68 -7.00 1.01
N LEU A 260 -0.54 -7.53 0.91
CA LEU A 260 -1.73 -6.94 1.52
C LEU A 260 -2.35 -7.82 2.61
N VAL A 261 -1.79 -9.00 2.87
CA VAL A 261 -2.35 -10.00 3.80
C VAL A 261 -2.50 -9.53 5.26
N ASN A 262 -1.78 -8.49 5.67
CA ASN A 262 -1.90 -7.91 7.01
C ASN A 262 -3.02 -6.85 7.14
N HIS A 263 -3.66 -6.44 6.04
CA HIS A 263 -4.75 -5.49 6.09
C HIS A 263 -6.07 -6.18 6.38
N LYS A 264 -6.93 -5.54 7.16
CA LYS A 264 -8.33 -5.94 7.29
C LYS A 264 -9.03 -5.77 5.95
N ARG A 265 -9.93 -6.70 5.62
CA ARG A 265 -10.53 -6.85 4.29
C ARG A 265 -12.00 -6.43 4.31
N ILE A 266 -12.42 -5.81 3.21
CA ILE A 266 -13.83 -5.64 2.87
C ILE A 266 -14.05 -6.21 1.46
N ILE A 267 -14.98 -7.13 1.34
CA ILE A 267 -15.33 -7.80 0.09
C ILE A 267 -16.51 -7.09 -0.53
N MET A 268 -16.32 -6.67 -1.77
CA MET A 268 -17.31 -5.91 -2.54
C MET A 268 -18.05 -6.82 -3.52
N LYS A 269 -19.31 -6.49 -3.77
CA LYS A 269 -20.07 -7.03 -4.91
C LYS A 269 -19.37 -6.67 -6.22
N ASP A 270 -19.33 -7.62 -7.15
CA ASP A 270 -18.72 -7.45 -8.47
C ASP A 270 -19.26 -6.24 -9.23
N SER A 271 -20.55 -5.91 -9.06
CA SER A 271 -21.18 -4.75 -9.70
C SER A 271 -20.66 -3.39 -9.22
N ALA A 272 -20.04 -3.33 -8.02
CA ALA A 272 -19.49 -2.11 -7.44
C ALA A 272 -17.99 -1.92 -7.76
N VAL A 273 -17.30 -2.98 -8.19
CA VAL A 273 -15.83 -2.99 -8.38
C VAL A 273 -15.39 -1.93 -9.39
N ASN A 274 -16.04 -1.85 -10.55
CA ASN A 274 -15.68 -0.87 -11.58
C ASN A 274 -15.76 0.57 -11.04
N ALA A 275 -16.83 0.92 -10.32
CA ALA A 275 -16.99 2.27 -9.77
C ALA A 275 -15.85 2.63 -8.80
N ILE A 276 -15.39 1.67 -7.99
CA ILE A 276 -14.24 1.85 -7.09
C ILE A 276 -12.95 2.08 -7.90
N CYS A 277 -12.75 1.37 -9.01
CA CYS A 277 -11.60 1.60 -9.90
C CYS A 277 -11.58 3.03 -10.50
N TYR A 278 -12.75 3.66 -10.64
CA TYR A 278 -12.89 5.06 -11.06
C TYR A 278 -12.77 6.08 -9.92
N GLY A 279 -12.57 5.63 -8.68
CA GLY A 279 -12.39 6.51 -7.53
C GLY A 279 -13.68 6.81 -6.75
N ALA A 280 -14.78 6.08 -7.00
CA ALA A 280 -16.01 6.24 -6.24
C ALA A 280 -15.82 5.86 -4.77
N LYS A 281 -16.54 6.53 -3.86
CA LYS A 281 -16.57 6.16 -2.44
C LYS A 281 -17.12 4.75 -2.26
N ILE A 282 -16.63 4.02 -1.27
CA ILE A 282 -17.10 2.67 -0.98
C ILE A 282 -18.38 2.79 -0.15
N MET A 283 -19.51 2.51 -0.78
CA MET A 283 -20.84 2.61 -0.18
C MET A 283 -21.28 1.28 0.41
N LEU A 284 -22.00 1.33 1.53
CA LEU A 284 -22.48 0.14 2.26
C LEU A 284 -23.28 -0.87 1.40
N PRO A 285 -24.17 -0.45 0.47
CA PRO A 285 -24.90 -1.40 -0.38
C PRO A 285 -24.03 -2.29 -1.27
N GLY A 286 -22.79 -1.88 -1.52
CA GLY A 286 -21.80 -2.64 -2.29
C GLY A 286 -21.03 -3.66 -1.46
N VAL A 287 -21.08 -3.59 -0.12
CA VAL A 287 -20.35 -4.50 0.77
C VAL A 287 -21.06 -5.85 0.86
N LEU A 288 -20.28 -6.92 0.76
CA LEU A 288 -20.74 -8.30 0.87
C LEU A 288 -20.31 -8.90 2.22
N MET A 289 -19.02 -8.83 2.51
CA MET A 289 -18.39 -9.31 3.75
C MET A 289 -17.31 -8.34 4.22
N TYR A 290 -16.99 -8.36 5.51
CA TYR A 290 -15.92 -7.55 6.09
C TYR A 290 -15.27 -8.28 7.28
N ASP A 291 -13.99 -8.01 7.53
CA ASP A 291 -13.30 -8.54 8.70
C ASP A 291 -13.84 -7.89 9.99
N ASP A 292 -13.81 -8.64 11.08
CA ASP A 292 -14.12 -8.10 12.40
C ASP A 292 -12.96 -7.23 12.95
N GLY A 293 -13.29 -6.31 13.86
CA GLY A 293 -12.35 -5.37 14.48
C GLY A 293 -11.77 -4.35 13.51
N ILE A 294 -12.58 -3.85 12.57
CA ILE A 294 -12.25 -2.67 11.76
C ILE A 294 -12.57 -1.43 12.58
N GLU A 295 -11.56 -0.59 12.76
CA GLU A 295 -11.66 0.68 13.50
C GLU A 295 -11.71 1.90 12.56
N LEU A 296 -12.19 3.03 13.08
CA LEU A 296 -12.22 4.29 12.34
C LEU A 296 -10.80 4.73 11.93
N ASN A 297 -10.68 5.24 10.71
CA ASN A 297 -9.43 5.69 10.10
C ASN A 297 -8.37 4.59 9.90
N GLN A 298 -8.70 3.32 10.14
CA GLN A 298 -7.80 2.21 9.85
C GLN A 298 -7.62 2.03 8.34
N GLU A 299 -6.40 1.70 7.92
CA GLU A 299 -6.13 1.31 6.54
C GLU A 299 -6.57 -0.14 6.29
N ILE A 300 -7.40 -0.32 5.27
CA ILE A 300 -8.04 -1.58 4.90
C ILE A 300 -7.83 -1.87 3.41
N VAL A 301 -8.00 -3.13 3.02
CA VAL A 301 -7.96 -3.56 1.63
C VAL A 301 -9.38 -3.89 1.14
N ILE A 302 -9.71 -3.37 -0.04
CA ILE A 302 -10.95 -3.67 -0.74
C ILE A 302 -10.68 -4.81 -1.71
N VAL A 303 -11.48 -5.87 -1.62
CA VAL A 303 -11.26 -7.14 -2.31
C VAL A 303 -12.49 -7.53 -3.13
N THR A 304 -12.27 -8.16 -4.29
CA THR A 304 -13.36 -8.78 -5.06
C THR A 304 -13.81 -10.10 -4.44
N THR A 305 -14.92 -10.66 -4.93
CA THR A 305 -15.35 -12.02 -4.60
C THR A 305 -14.41 -13.11 -5.14
N LYS A 306 -13.37 -12.75 -5.90
CA LYS A 306 -12.30 -13.63 -6.41
C LYS A 306 -10.97 -13.45 -5.68
N GLY A 307 -10.91 -12.58 -4.68
CA GLY A 307 -9.72 -12.40 -3.84
C GLY A 307 -8.72 -11.42 -4.44
N GLU A 308 -9.12 -10.66 -5.46
CA GLU A 308 -8.28 -9.66 -6.10
C GLU A 308 -8.30 -8.36 -5.32
N ALA A 309 -7.14 -7.72 -5.16
CA ALA A 309 -7.06 -6.42 -4.50
C ALA A 309 -7.53 -5.30 -5.45
N VAL A 310 -8.64 -4.65 -5.10
CA VAL A 310 -9.21 -3.53 -5.86
C VAL A 310 -8.51 -2.23 -5.49
N ALA A 311 -8.45 -1.92 -4.20
CA ALA A 311 -7.91 -0.67 -3.68
C ALA A 311 -7.49 -0.77 -2.21
N LEU A 312 -6.56 0.09 -1.80
CA LEU A 312 -6.37 0.46 -0.40
C LEU A 312 -7.33 1.60 -0.06
N ALA A 313 -7.97 1.51 1.11
CA ALA A 313 -8.94 2.48 1.58
C ALA A 313 -8.75 2.78 3.08
N ILE A 314 -9.32 3.89 3.52
CA ILE A 314 -9.40 4.28 4.92
C ILE A 314 -10.83 4.07 5.39
N ALA A 315 -11.01 3.27 6.44
CA ALA A 315 -12.32 2.96 7.02
C ALA A 315 -12.95 4.23 7.64
N LEU A 316 -14.22 4.47 7.29
CA LEU A 316 -15.06 5.53 7.85
C LEU A 316 -16.20 4.96 8.71
N MET A 317 -16.31 3.63 8.81
CA MET A 317 -17.24 2.91 9.67
C MET A 317 -16.49 1.80 10.39
N THR A 318 -16.87 1.55 11.65
CA THR A 318 -16.37 0.39 12.41
C THR A 318 -17.17 -0.87 12.05
N SER A 319 -16.65 -2.06 12.43
CA SER A 319 -17.37 -3.34 12.21
C SER A 319 -18.79 -3.36 12.81
N PRO A 320 -19.04 -2.87 14.04
CA PRO A 320 -20.40 -2.76 14.58
C PRO A 320 -21.30 -1.80 13.79
N THR A 321 -20.77 -0.65 13.37
CA THR A 321 -21.54 0.34 12.60
C THR A 321 -21.94 -0.21 11.22
N MET A 322 -21.05 -0.95 10.55
CA MET A 322 -21.38 -1.60 9.28
C MET A 322 -22.50 -2.65 9.41
N SER A 323 -22.62 -3.28 10.58
CA SER A 323 -23.69 -4.23 10.87
C SER A 323 -25.03 -3.54 11.12
N ALA A 324 -25.03 -2.43 11.86
CA ALA A 324 -26.24 -1.76 12.33
C ALA A 324 -26.84 -0.79 11.29
N CYS A 325 -26.04 -0.19 10.41
CA CYS A 325 -26.51 0.80 9.46
C CYS A 325 -27.11 0.19 8.17
N ASP A 326 -28.08 0.89 7.58
CA ASP A 326 -28.68 0.54 6.29
C ASP A 326 -28.06 1.27 5.09
N HIS A 327 -27.40 2.40 5.35
CA HIS A 327 -26.80 3.26 4.34
C HIS A 327 -25.55 3.99 4.88
N GLY A 328 -24.73 4.48 3.97
CA GLY A 328 -23.59 5.35 4.28
C GLY A 328 -22.31 4.99 3.54
N VAL A 329 -21.29 5.81 3.76
CA VAL A 329 -19.95 5.61 3.21
C VAL A 329 -19.13 4.77 4.18
N VAL A 330 -18.72 3.58 3.74
CA VAL A 330 -17.95 2.63 4.55
C VAL A 330 -16.48 3.01 4.58
N ALA A 331 -15.94 3.44 3.44
CA ALA A 331 -14.53 3.78 3.34
C ALA A 331 -14.26 4.79 2.21
N LYS A 332 -13.19 5.58 2.41
CA LYS A 332 -12.65 6.48 1.40
C LYS A 332 -11.43 5.83 0.74
N ILE A 333 -11.35 5.90 -0.59
CA ILE A 333 -10.21 5.36 -1.34
C ILE A 333 -8.94 6.14 -0.97
N LYS A 334 -7.87 5.40 -0.67
CA LYS A 334 -6.51 5.91 -0.53
C LYS A 334 -5.70 5.69 -1.81
N ARG A 335 -5.82 4.50 -2.40
CA ARG A 335 -5.08 4.12 -3.62
C ARG A 335 -5.80 3.02 -4.38
N VAL A 336 -6.19 3.28 -5.63
CA VAL A 336 -6.71 2.25 -6.54
C VAL A 336 -5.54 1.39 -7.05
N ILE A 337 -5.71 0.07 -7.04
CA ILE A 337 -4.72 -0.91 -7.49
C ILE A 337 -5.17 -1.55 -8.81
N MET A 338 -6.41 -2.03 -8.87
CA MET A 338 -7.00 -2.68 -10.05
C MET A 338 -7.12 -1.71 -11.23
N GLU A 339 -7.06 -2.23 -12.45
CA GLU A 339 -7.28 -1.41 -13.64
C GLU A 339 -8.73 -0.97 -13.79
N ARG A 340 -8.91 0.17 -14.45
CA ARG A 340 -10.23 0.60 -14.90
C ARG A 340 -10.74 -0.39 -15.93
N ASP A 341 -12.04 -0.66 -15.89
CA ASP A 341 -12.74 -1.56 -16.82
C ASP A 341 -12.29 -3.04 -16.79
N ALA A 342 -11.51 -3.45 -15.78
CA ALA A 342 -11.29 -4.87 -15.47
C ALA A 342 -12.61 -5.61 -15.14
N TYR A 343 -13.59 -4.86 -14.62
CA TYR A 343 -14.97 -5.28 -14.44
C TYR A 343 -15.88 -4.34 -15.24
N PRO A 344 -17.02 -4.81 -15.79
CA PRO A 344 -17.90 -3.98 -16.59
C PRO A 344 -18.62 -2.92 -15.73
N ARG A 345 -18.98 -1.81 -16.37
CA ARG A 345 -19.76 -0.73 -15.75
C ARG A 345 -21.19 -1.21 -15.50
N LYS A 346 -21.48 -1.66 -14.27
CA LYS A 346 -22.85 -2.03 -13.84
C LYS A 346 -23.46 -1.04 -12.84
N TRP A 347 -22.85 0.13 -12.67
CA TRP A 347 -23.39 1.19 -11.82
C TRP A 347 -24.75 1.67 -12.36
N GLY A 348 -25.72 1.86 -11.46
CA GLY A 348 -27.06 2.33 -11.82
C GLY A 348 -28.03 1.26 -12.33
N LEU A 349 -27.75 -0.02 -12.07
CA LEU A 349 -28.65 -1.17 -12.33
C LEU A 349 -29.23 -1.79 -11.04
N GLY A 350 -28.90 -1.25 -9.87
CA GLY A 350 -29.48 -1.71 -8.59
C GLY A 350 -30.96 -1.34 -8.45
N PRO A 351 -31.71 -1.97 -7.53
CA PRO A 351 -33.17 -1.82 -7.44
C PRO A 351 -33.66 -0.36 -7.38
N LYS A 352 -33.07 0.47 -6.50
CA LYS A 352 -33.41 1.90 -6.41
C LYS A 352 -32.97 2.70 -7.65
N ALA A 353 -31.84 2.37 -8.28
CA ALA A 353 -31.38 3.06 -9.47
C ALA A 353 -32.19 2.70 -10.72
N SER A 354 -32.60 1.44 -10.85
CA SER A 354 -33.52 0.96 -11.87
C SER A 354 -34.92 1.54 -11.67
N MET A 355 -35.40 1.65 -10.42
CA MET A 355 -36.63 2.39 -10.09
C MET A 355 -36.52 3.87 -10.48
N LYS A 356 -35.40 4.54 -10.17
CA LYS A 356 -35.16 5.93 -10.59
C LYS A 356 -35.22 6.08 -12.11
N LYS A 357 -34.53 5.21 -12.86
CA LYS A 357 -34.57 5.20 -14.34
C LYS A 357 -35.98 4.97 -14.87
N ARG A 358 -36.73 4.03 -14.28
CA ARG A 358 -38.13 3.76 -14.64
C ARG A 358 -39.02 4.97 -14.36
N MET A 359 -38.86 5.64 -13.22
CA MET A 359 -39.62 6.86 -12.88
C MET A 359 -39.32 8.03 -13.81
N ILE A 360 -38.09 8.15 -14.32
CA ILE A 360 -37.73 9.15 -15.34
C ILE A 360 -38.46 8.84 -16.66
N VAL A 361 -38.50 7.57 -17.06
CA VAL A 361 -39.23 7.13 -18.27
C VAL A 361 -40.75 7.32 -18.10
N GLU A 362 -41.28 7.08 -16.90
CA GLU A 362 -42.70 7.30 -16.56
C GLU A 362 -43.06 8.80 -16.37
N GLY A 363 -42.11 9.73 -16.50
CA GLY A 363 -42.35 11.18 -16.34
C GLY A 363 -42.59 11.63 -14.89
N LYS A 364 -42.40 10.74 -13.91
CA LYS A 364 -42.53 11.02 -12.47
C LYS A 364 -41.28 11.69 -11.86
N LEU A 365 -40.20 11.79 -12.62
CA LEU A 365 -38.97 12.52 -12.31
C LEU A 365 -38.51 13.28 -13.56
N ASP A 366 -37.77 14.37 -13.39
CA ASP A 366 -37.22 15.12 -14.52
C ASP A 366 -36.10 14.35 -15.26
N LYS A 367 -35.62 14.91 -16.39
CA LYS A 367 -34.51 14.35 -17.19
C LYS A 367 -33.18 14.19 -16.42
N HIS A 368 -33.05 14.85 -15.26
CA HIS A 368 -31.88 14.77 -14.38
C HIS A 368 -32.16 13.91 -13.11
N GLY A 369 -33.35 13.32 -13.00
CA GLY A 369 -33.77 12.50 -11.88
C GLY A 369 -34.08 13.27 -10.59
N LYS A 370 -34.43 14.56 -10.69
CA LYS A 370 -34.96 15.38 -9.60
C LYS A 370 -36.49 15.27 -9.50
N PRO A 371 -37.06 15.48 -8.30
CA PRO A 371 -38.49 15.49 -8.11
C PRO A 371 -39.20 16.56 -8.96
N ASN A 372 -40.35 16.20 -9.53
CA ASN A 372 -41.29 17.09 -10.19
C ASN A 372 -42.67 16.96 -9.52
N GLU A 373 -43.68 17.65 -10.06
CA GLU A 373 -45.05 17.64 -9.51
C GLU A 373 -45.70 16.23 -9.47
N ASN A 374 -45.19 15.29 -10.26
CA ASN A 374 -45.68 13.92 -10.37
C ASN A 374 -44.87 12.90 -9.53
N THR A 375 -43.92 13.37 -8.71
CA THR A 375 -43.08 12.49 -7.89
C THR A 375 -43.86 11.99 -6.67
N PRO A 376 -43.93 10.66 -6.42
CA PRO A 376 -44.59 10.12 -5.23
C PRO A 376 -43.96 10.61 -3.92
N ALA A 377 -44.80 10.86 -2.91
CA ALA A 377 -44.36 11.32 -1.58
C ALA A 377 -43.34 10.38 -0.90
N ASP A 378 -43.47 9.07 -1.12
CA ASP A 378 -42.56 8.05 -0.59
C ASP A 378 -41.12 8.17 -1.15
N TRP A 379 -40.97 8.71 -2.36
CA TRP A 379 -39.65 8.94 -2.96
C TRP A 379 -38.97 10.16 -2.34
N LEU A 380 -39.74 11.20 -1.99
CA LEU A 380 -39.25 12.43 -1.36
C LEU A 380 -38.69 12.19 0.05
N SER A 381 -39.29 11.27 0.81
CA SER A 381 -38.86 10.93 2.18
C SER A 381 -37.78 9.83 2.23
N GLY A 382 -37.76 8.91 1.26
CA GLY A 382 -36.93 7.70 1.29
C GLY A 382 -35.68 7.68 0.38
N TYR A 383 -35.47 8.71 -0.45
CA TYR A 383 -34.32 8.81 -1.35
C TYR A 383 -33.38 9.96 -0.93
N ALA A 384 -32.18 9.60 -0.43
CA ALA A 384 -31.09 10.53 -0.17
C ALA A 384 -30.01 10.40 -1.26
N ASP A 385 -29.67 11.51 -1.91
CA ASP A 385 -28.64 11.55 -2.94
C ASP A 385 -27.26 11.86 -2.34
N TYR A 386 -26.47 10.81 -2.10
CA TYR A 386 -25.12 10.93 -1.53
C TYR A 386 -24.03 11.34 -2.53
N SER A 387 -24.39 11.63 -3.80
CA SER A 387 -23.45 12.12 -4.79
C SER A 387 -23.18 13.62 -4.68
N GLN A 388 -24.06 14.37 -4.01
CA GLN A 388 -23.92 15.80 -3.78
C GLN A 388 -23.17 16.08 -2.46
N ALA A 389 -22.34 17.12 -2.45
CA ALA A 389 -21.75 17.62 -1.20
C ALA A 389 -22.88 18.08 -0.26
N PRO A 390 -22.76 17.86 1.07
CA PRO A 390 -23.81 18.31 2.00
C PRO A 390 -24.01 19.82 1.85
N GLN A 391 -25.21 20.23 1.46
CA GLN A 391 -25.62 21.63 1.57
C GLN A 391 -25.67 21.98 3.05
N GLN A 392 -24.92 23.01 3.46
CA GLN A 392 -25.06 23.60 4.79
C GLN A 392 -26.49 24.10 4.95
N THR A 393 -27.33 23.35 5.67
CA THR A 393 -28.62 23.85 6.13
C THR A 393 -28.36 24.84 7.27
N VAL A 394 -28.38 26.13 6.93
CA VAL A 394 -28.46 27.20 7.93
C VAL A 394 -29.83 27.08 8.61
N PRO A 395 -29.93 26.90 9.93
CA PRO A 395 -31.21 26.94 10.61
C PRO A 395 -31.82 28.33 10.43
N LYS A 396 -33.07 28.40 9.96
CA LYS A 396 -33.85 29.64 10.00
C LYS A 396 -34.19 29.94 11.46
N THR A 397 -33.50 30.89 12.06
CA THR A 397 -33.93 31.49 13.33
C THR A 397 -35.05 32.49 13.07
N GLU A 398 -36.10 32.40 13.89
CA GLU A 398 -37.26 33.29 13.87
C GLU A 398 -36.87 34.74 14.16
N ALA A 399 -37.67 35.65 13.59
CA ALA A 399 -37.47 37.09 13.62
C ALA A 399 -37.52 37.64 15.04
N ASN A 400 -36.45 38.33 15.46
CA ASN A 400 -36.53 39.40 16.44
C ASN A 400 -35.74 40.59 15.92
N GLY A 401 -36.44 41.72 15.82
CA GLY A 401 -36.00 42.91 15.12
C GLY A 401 -34.93 43.67 15.86
N VAL A 402 -33.83 43.96 15.16
CA VAL A 402 -33.04 45.18 15.33
C VAL A 402 -32.57 45.58 13.93
N LYS A 403 -32.86 46.82 13.54
CA LYS A 403 -32.35 47.44 12.32
C LYS A 403 -30.86 47.74 12.52
N GLU A 404 -30.00 47.15 11.70
CA GLU A 404 -28.66 47.69 11.47
C GLU A 404 -28.40 47.91 9.99
N THR A 405 -27.87 49.10 9.73
CA THR A 405 -27.66 49.78 8.46
C THR A 405 -26.62 49.10 7.59
N GLY A 406 -26.93 48.94 6.30
CA GLY A 406 -26.02 48.38 5.32
C GLY A 406 -24.91 49.34 4.86
N GLN A 407 -23.71 48.81 4.69
CA GLN A 407 -22.73 49.32 3.72
C GLN A 407 -22.18 48.16 2.88
N LYS A 408 -22.58 48.14 1.61
CA LYS A 408 -21.97 47.34 0.54
C LYS A 408 -20.62 47.97 0.17
N ARG A 409 -19.52 47.22 0.25
CA ARG A 409 -18.31 47.50 -0.55
C ARG A 409 -18.20 46.46 -1.67
N LYS A 410 -18.42 46.92 -2.90
CA LYS A 410 -18.00 46.26 -4.15
C LYS A 410 -16.47 46.18 -4.16
N ARG A 411 -15.91 45.07 -4.62
CA ARG A 411 -14.51 45.01 -5.07
C ARG A 411 -14.53 44.65 -6.55
N GLU A 412 -13.98 45.57 -7.34
CA GLU A 412 -13.82 45.50 -8.79
C GLU A 412 -12.68 44.54 -9.18
N GLU A 413 -12.81 43.98 -10.38
CA GLU A 413 -11.78 43.26 -11.12
C GLU A 413 -10.67 44.23 -11.57
N SER A 414 -9.41 43.79 -11.50
CA SER A 414 -8.34 44.35 -12.31
C SER A 414 -7.34 43.27 -12.71
N GLU A 415 -7.17 43.13 -14.03
CA GLU A 415 -6.12 42.37 -14.70
C GLU A 415 -4.80 43.16 -14.75
N SER A 416 -3.72 42.39 -14.95
CA SER A 416 -2.42 42.73 -15.56
C SER A 416 -1.25 43.23 -14.68
N GLY A 417 -0.10 42.56 -14.86
CA GLY A 417 1.25 43.10 -14.66
C GLY A 417 2.16 42.34 -13.69
N ASN A 418 2.88 41.30 -14.15
CA ASN A 418 4.31 41.12 -13.81
C ASN A 418 4.96 39.98 -14.60
N THR A 419 5.60 40.33 -15.73
CA THR A 419 6.59 39.51 -16.45
C THR A 419 7.90 40.26 -16.37
N GLN A 420 8.70 40.01 -15.33
CA GLN A 420 10.10 40.46 -15.26
C GLN A 420 10.95 39.70 -14.22
N GLU A 421 10.37 38.91 -13.31
CA GLU A 421 11.14 38.09 -12.34
C GLU A 421 11.55 36.70 -12.86
N GLY A 422 11.18 36.34 -14.10
CA GLY A 422 11.49 35.04 -14.71
C GLY A 422 12.85 34.97 -15.42
N GLU A 423 13.30 36.07 -16.00
CA GLU A 423 14.48 36.08 -16.90
C GLU A 423 15.82 36.19 -16.16
N GLU A 424 15.84 36.65 -14.90
CA GLU A 424 17.08 36.68 -14.10
C GLU A 424 17.44 35.30 -13.52
N LYS A 425 16.46 34.39 -13.35
CA LYS A 425 16.71 33.05 -12.80
C LYS A 425 17.24 32.06 -13.82
N GLU A 426 16.94 32.23 -15.11
CA GLU A 426 17.48 31.37 -16.16
C GLU A 426 18.97 31.67 -16.45
N LYS A 427 19.43 32.90 -16.26
CA LYS A 427 20.85 33.28 -16.48
C LYS A 427 21.80 32.77 -15.39
N GLU A 428 21.34 32.59 -14.15
CA GLU A 428 22.15 32.00 -13.07
C GLU A 428 22.28 30.47 -13.16
N GLU A 429 21.32 29.79 -13.79
CA GLU A 429 21.34 28.33 -13.95
C GLU A 429 22.29 27.88 -15.08
N GLU A 430 22.51 28.75 -16.09
CA GLU A 430 23.39 28.46 -17.22
C GLU A 430 24.88 28.65 -16.89
N GLN A 431 25.24 29.57 -15.97
CA GLN A 431 26.62 29.76 -15.50
C GLN A 431 27.12 28.64 -14.56
N ARG A 432 26.22 27.90 -13.89
CA ARG A 432 26.61 26.77 -13.03
C ARG A 432 26.86 25.46 -13.78
N ARG A 433 26.40 25.35 -15.03
CA ARG A 433 26.65 24.16 -15.88
C ARG A 433 28.02 24.18 -16.57
N SER A 434 28.71 25.32 -16.61
CA SER A 434 30.02 25.45 -17.28
C SER A 434 31.24 25.18 -16.39
N SER A 435 31.07 25.05 -15.07
CA SER A 435 32.17 24.82 -14.12
C SER A 435 32.23 23.34 -13.69
N GLY A 436 32.67 22.49 -14.61
CA GLY A 436 33.01 21.10 -14.32
C GLY A 436 34.21 21.01 -13.38
N ILE A 437 34.01 20.45 -12.19
CA ILE A 437 35.08 19.90 -11.34
C ILE A 437 34.66 18.51 -10.87
N ILE A 438 35.24 17.52 -11.51
CA ILE A 438 35.29 16.11 -11.09
C ILE A 438 36.36 16.02 -10.01
N LEU A 439 36.02 15.59 -8.78
CA LEU A 439 37.02 15.11 -7.82
C LEU A 439 36.45 13.93 -7.03
N TYR A 440 37.31 12.91 -6.90
CA TYR A 440 37.11 11.51 -6.50
C TYR A 440 36.43 11.26 -5.15
#